data_AF-A0A7L0LL88-F1
#
_entry.id   AF-A0A7L0LL88-F1
#
_cell.length_a   1.000
_cell.length_b   1.000
_cell.length_c   1.000
_cell.angle_alpha   90.00
_cell.angle_beta   90.00
_cell.angle_gamma   90.00
#
_symmetry.space_group_name_H-M   'P 1'
#
loop_
_entity.id
_entity.type
_entity.pdbx_description
1 polymer ?
#
loop_
_entity_poly.entity_id
_entity_poly.type
_entity_poly.pdbx_seq_one_letter_code
_entity_poly.pdbx_strand_id
1 'polypeptide(L)'
;KTLNPQWREQFDFHLYEERGGIIDITVWDKDVGKKDDFIGRCQVDLSTLSKEQTHKLEMPLEEGEGYLVLLVTLTASAAVTISDLSINSLEDQKEREEILKRYSPMMMFHNISDVGFLQVKVIRAEALMAADVTGKDLFSKSDPFCVVELNNDRLLTHTVYKNLNPEWNKIFTFNIKDIHSVLEVTVYDEDRDRSADFLGKVAIPLLSV
;
A
#
# COMPACT_ATOMS: atom_id res chain seq x y z
N LYS A 1 17.61 -6.33 -30.44
CA LYS A 1 16.27 -5.70 -30.54
C LYS A 1 15.30 -6.76 -31.05
N THR A 2 14.15 -6.94 -30.41
CA THR A 2 13.10 -7.91 -30.80
C THR A 2 11.75 -7.21 -30.78
N LEU A 3 10.87 -7.52 -31.73
CA LEU A 3 9.49 -7.04 -31.78
C LEU A 3 8.54 -7.94 -30.97
N ASN A 4 9.03 -9.07 -30.45
CA ASN A 4 8.28 -10.00 -29.61
C ASN A 4 9.06 -10.23 -28.30
N PRO A 5 9.19 -9.21 -27.44
CA PRO A 5 9.86 -9.34 -26.15
C PRO A 5 9.08 -10.30 -25.23
N GLN A 6 9.81 -10.99 -24.35
CA GLN A 6 9.24 -11.78 -23.27
C GLN A 6 9.91 -11.37 -21.96
N TRP A 7 9.19 -10.63 -21.12
CA TRP A 7 9.70 -10.19 -19.81
C TRP A 7 9.65 -11.32 -18.77
N ARG A 8 8.53 -12.05 -18.70
CA ARG A 8 8.28 -13.09 -17.68
C ARG A 8 8.49 -12.57 -16.25
N GLU A 9 8.16 -11.30 -16.04
CA GLU A 9 8.21 -10.64 -14.75
C GLU A 9 6.86 -10.78 -14.04
N GLN A 10 6.90 -10.84 -12.70
CA GLN A 10 5.73 -10.90 -11.85
C GLN A 10 5.70 -9.65 -10.97
N PHE A 11 4.50 -9.08 -10.84
CA PHE A 11 4.25 -7.92 -10.00
C PHE A 11 3.02 -8.19 -9.14
N ASP A 12 3.10 -7.83 -7.85
CA ASP A 12 2.01 -8.00 -6.89
C ASP A 12 1.48 -6.63 -6.46
N PHE A 13 0.19 -6.41 -6.67
CA PHE A 13 -0.52 -5.16 -6.35
C PHE A 13 -1.64 -5.42 -5.37
N HIS A 14 -1.84 -4.51 -4.42
CA HIS A 14 -2.99 -4.53 -3.52
C HIS A 14 -4.15 -3.74 -4.12
N LEU A 15 -5.28 -4.43 -4.31
CA LEU A 15 -6.53 -3.85 -4.80
C LEU A 15 -7.35 -3.32 -3.62
N TYR A 16 -7.48 -2.00 -3.51
CA TYR A 16 -8.37 -1.35 -2.55
C TYR A 16 -9.70 -1.03 -3.23
N GLU A 17 -10.82 -1.47 -2.66
CA GLU A 17 -12.17 -1.31 -3.25
C GLU A 17 -12.53 0.15 -3.55
N GLU A 18 -11.95 1.11 -2.82
CA GLU A 18 -12.23 2.54 -2.98
C GLU A 18 -11.56 3.18 -4.22
N ARG A 19 -10.55 2.54 -4.84
CA ARG A 19 -9.70 3.16 -5.88
C ARG A 19 -10.00 2.71 -7.32
N GLY A 20 -11.12 2.04 -7.56
CA GLY A 20 -11.63 1.82 -8.92
C GLY A 20 -10.91 0.77 -9.75
N GLY A 21 -9.99 -0.02 -9.20
CA GLY A 21 -9.53 -1.30 -9.77
C GLY A 21 -8.99 -1.30 -11.19
N ILE A 22 -8.58 -0.16 -11.77
CA ILE A 22 -8.00 -0.10 -13.11
C ILE A 22 -6.47 -0.15 -13.01
N ILE A 23 -5.85 -1.09 -13.72
CA ILE A 23 -4.40 -1.10 -13.96
C ILE A 23 -4.15 -0.40 -15.29
N ASP A 24 -3.34 0.66 -15.25
CA ASP A 24 -2.88 1.38 -16.43
C ASP A 24 -1.45 0.97 -16.79
N ILE A 25 -1.22 0.55 -18.03
CA ILE A 25 0.07 -0.03 -18.47
C ILE A 25 0.55 0.74 -19.71
N THR A 26 1.81 1.16 -19.69
CA THR A 26 2.48 1.80 -20.83
C THR A 26 3.75 1.06 -21.20
N VAL A 27 4.03 0.95 -22.49
CA VAL A 27 5.19 0.25 -23.06
C VAL A 27 6.06 1.27 -23.80
N TRP A 28 7.37 1.20 -23.60
CA TRP A 28 8.35 2.15 -24.14
C TRP A 28 9.56 1.41 -24.75
N ASP A 29 10.11 1.90 -25.87
CA ASP A 29 11.41 1.45 -26.41
C ASP A 29 12.51 2.27 -25.76
N LYS A 30 13.46 1.58 -25.12
CA LYS A 30 14.57 2.21 -24.44
C LYS A 30 15.71 2.45 -25.43
N ASP A 31 16.07 3.71 -25.64
CA ASP A 31 17.10 4.10 -26.60
C ASP A 31 18.31 4.75 -25.92
N VAL A 32 19.51 4.28 -26.29
CA VAL A 32 20.76 4.80 -25.71
C VAL A 32 21.07 6.18 -26.31
N GLY A 33 21.06 7.21 -25.47
CA GLY A 33 21.43 8.57 -25.85
C GLY A 33 20.35 9.38 -26.56
N LYS A 34 19.11 8.88 -26.61
CA LYS A 34 17.91 9.59 -27.06
C LYS A 34 16.83 9.50 -25.99
N LYS A 35 15.72 10.23 -26.20
CA LYS A 35 14.52 10.07 -25.39
C LYS A 35 13.85 8.75 -25.80
N ASP A 36 13.37 8.00 -24.82
CA ASP A 36 12.65 6.74 -25.04
C ASP A 36 11.37 6.97 -25.85
N ASP A 37 11.13 6.08 -26.81
CA ASP A 37 9.98 6.15 -27.72
C ASP A 37 8.78 5.43 -27.10
N PHE A 38 7.62 6.08 -27.09
CA PHE A 38 6.39 5.47 -26.61
C PHE A 38 5.88 4.43 -27.63
N ILE A 39 5.63 3.21 -27.18
CA ILE A 39 5.13 2.11 -28.04
C ILE A 39 3.61 1.99 -27.95
N GLY A 40 3.03 2.14 -26.76
CA GLY A 40 1.59 2.05 -26.59
C GLY A 40 1.13 1.93 -25.14
N ARG A 41 -0.19 1.99 -24.96
CA ARG A 41 -0.87 1.93 -23.66
C ARG A 41 -2.04 0.95 -23.72
N CYS A 42 -2.34 0.32 -22.59
CA CYS A 42 -3.57 -0.43 -22.38
C CYS A 42 -4.02 -0.34 -20.92
N GLN A 43 -5.34 -0.45 -20.70
CA GLN A 43 -5.96 -0.44 -19.36
C GLN A 43 -6.70 -1.73 -19.08
N VAL A 44 -6.53 -2.27 -17.88
CA VAL A 44 -7.22 -3.48 -17.41
C VAL A 44 -8.12 -3.11 -16.25
N ASP A 45 -9.43 -3.30 -16.42
CA ASP A 45 -10.40 -3.18 -15.33
C ASP A 45 -10.47 -4.51 -14.56
N LEU A 46 -9.90 -4.53 -13.36
CA LEU A 46 -9.86 -5.70 -12.49
C LEU A 46 -11.24 -6.09 -11.96
N SER A 47 -12.23 -5.18 -11.95
CA SER A 47 -13.59 -5.52 -11.50
C SER A 47 -14.27 -6.56 -12.40
N THR A 48 -13.79 -6.70 -13.64
CA THR A 48 -14.31 -7.66 -14.62
C THR A 48 -13.78 -9.08 -14.43
N LEU A 49 -12.73 -9.27 -13.61
CA LEU A 49 -12.08 -10.56 -13.42
C LEU A 49 -12.63 -11.29 -12.19
N SER A 50 -12.73 -12.62 -12.28
CA SER A 50 -13.11 -13.44 -11.13
C SER A 50 -11.97 -13.54 -10.11
N LYS A 51 -12.31 -13.60 -8.82
CA LYS A 51 -11.32 -13.88 -7.77
C LYS A 51 -10.91 -15.35 -7.81
N GLU A 52 -9.71 -15.64 -7.30
CA GLU A 52 -9.12 -16.99 -7.11
C GLU A 52 -8.91 -17.79 -8.40
N GLN A 53 -8.85 -17.09 -9.53
CA GLN A 53 -8.58 -17.67 -10.85
C GLN A 53 -7.52 -16.83 -11.56
N THR A 54 -6.63 -17.50 -12.32
CA THR A 54 -5.70 -16.83 -13.22
C THR A 54 -6.35 -16.56 -14.57
N HIS A 55 -6.39 -15.30 -14.98
CA HIS A 55 -6.89 -14.82 -16.26
C HIS A 55 -5.73 -14.53 -17.18
N LYS A 56 -5.75 -15.15 -18.37
CA LYS A 56 -4.86 -14.75 -19.47
C LYS A 56 -5.53 -13.63 -20.26
N LEU A 57 -4.91 -12.46 -20.28
CA LEU A 57 -5.39 -11.28 -21.00
C LEU A 57 -4.49 -11.00 -22.18
N GLU A 58 -5.09 -10.72 -23.34
CA GLU A 58 -4.40 -10.29 -24.55
C GLU A 58 -4.93 -8.88 -24.89
N MET A 59 -4.16 -7.87 -24.47
CA MET A 59 -4.59 -6.47 -24.49
C MET A 59 -4.00 -5.75 -25.71
N PRO A 60 -4.81 -5.28 -26.67
CA PRO A 60 -4.30 -4.47 -27.77
C PRO A 60 -3.78 -3.12 -27.26
N LEU A 61 -2.71 -2.62 -27.85
CA LEU A 61 -2.14 -1.31 -27.51
C LEU A 61 -2.88 -0.20 -28.29
N GLU A 62 -3.36 0.83 -27.60
CA GLU A 62 -4.24 1.87 -28.19
C GLU A 62 -3.57 2.73 -29.29
N GLU A 63 -2.25 2.84 -29.29
CA GLU A 63 -1.48 3.73 -30.19
C GLU A 63 -0.41 2.99 -31.02
N GLY A 64 -0.42 1.66 -31.02
CA GLY A 64 0.62 0.85 -31.69
C GLY A 64 0.08 -0.42 -32.34
N GLU A 65 0.90 -1.04 -33.20
CA GLU A 65 0.61 -2.38 -33.72
C GLU A 65 1.20 -3.44 -32.77
N GLY A 66 0.35 -4.03 -31.92
CA GLY A 66 0.77 -5.09 -31.00
C GLY A 66 -0.24 -5.39 -29.91
N TYR A 67 -0.02 -6.50 -29.21
CA TYR A 67 -0.79 -6.90 -28.04
C TYR A 67 0.15 -7.24 -26.88
N LEU A 68 -0.28 -6.89 -25.67
CA LEU A 68 0.38 -7.27 -24.42
C LEU A 68 -0.31 -8.52 -23.87
N VAL A 69 0.48 -9.55 -23.54
CA VAL A 69 -0.05 -10.76 -22.90
C VAL A 69 0.25 -10.72 -21.42
N LEU A 70 -0.79 -10.78 -20.58
CA LEU A 70 -0.70 -10.75 -19.12
C LEU A 70 -1.35 -11.98 -18.52
N LEU A 71 -0.82 -12.43 -17.39
CA LEU A 71 -1.50 -13.37 -16.49
C LEU A 71 -1.85 -12.60 -15.22
N VAL A 72 -3.15 -12.44 -14.95
CA VAL A 72 -3.65 -11.70 -13.78
C VAL A 72 -4.37 -12.68 -12.88
N THR A 73 -4.03 -12.70 -11.60
CA THR A 73 -4.73 -13.52 -10.60
C THR A 73 -5.20 -12.63 -9.47
N LEU A 74 -6.52 -12.49 -9.31
CA LEU A 74 -7.09 -11.76 -8.19
C LEU A 74 -7.21 -12.68 -6.98
N THR A 75 -6.23 -12.66 -6.08
CA THR A 75 -6.32 -13.43 -4.84
C THR A 75 -7.06 -12.64 -3.76
N ALA A 76 -7.98 -13.29 -3.05
CA ALA A 76 -8.54 -12.74 -1.83
C ALA A 76 -7.44 -12.72 -0.74
N SER A 77 -6.63 -11.66 -0.69
CA SER A 77 -5.77 -11.44 0.46
C SER A 77 -6.64 -10.98 1.62
N ALA A 78 -6.48 -11.63 2.77
CA ALA A 78 -6.96 -11.13 4.05
C ALA A 78 -6.56 -9.64 4.17
N ALA A 79 -7.58 -8.81 4.33
CA ALA A 79 -7.49 -7.38 4.12
C ALA A 79 -6.58 -6.71 5.15
N VAL A 80 -5.71 -5.85 4.65
CA VAL A 80 -5.10 -4.81 5.46
C VAL A 80 -6.21 -3.86 5.94
N THR A 81 -6.28 -3.58 7.24
CA THR A 81 -7.34 -2.72 7.81
C THR A 81 -6.77 -1.55 8.60
N ILE A 82 -7.52 -0.45 8.61
CA ILE A 82 -7.27 0.73 9.45
C ILE A 82 -8.49 0.91 10.36
N SER A 83 -8.28 1.02 11.67
CA SER A 83 -9.33 1.28 12.66
C SER A 83 -8.90 2.34 13.68
N ASP A 84 -9.87 2.92 14.39
CA ASP A 84 -9.60 3.87 15.47
C ASP A 84 -9.20 3.16 16.77
N LEU A 85 -8.26 3.75 17.52
CA LEU A 85 -7.81 3.21 18.82
C LEU A 85 -8.95 3.18 19.86
N SER A 86 -9.99 3.99 19.69
CA SER A 86 -11.21 3.96 20.53
C SER A 86 -12.04 2.69 20.35
N ILE A 87 -11.72 1.85 19.36
CA ILE A 87 -12.32 0.54 19.15
C ILE A 87 -11.43 -0.47 19.89
N ASN A 88 -11.85 -0.87 21.09
CA ASN A 88 -11.23 -1.97 21.86
C ASN A 88 -11.53 -3.33 21.19
N SER A 89 -10.96 -3.59 20.00
CA SER A 89 -11.16 -4.81 19.20
C SER A 89 -10.74 -6.13 19.87
N LEU A 90 -10.22 -6.11 21.10
CA LEU A 90 -9.95 -7.32 21.90
C LEU A 90 -11.02 -7.59 22.99
N GLU A 91 -11.90 -6.63 23.27
CA GLU A 91 -13.03 -6.80 24.19
C GLU A 91 -14.34 -7.13 23.46
N ASP A 92 -14.42 -6.84 22.16
CA ASP A 92 -15.59 -7.18 21.36
C ASP A 92 -15.62 -8.69 21.06
N GLN A 93 -16.47 -9.41 21.81
CA GLN A 93 -16.66 -10.87 21.72
C GLN A 93 -16.92 -11.32 20.28
N LYS A 94 -17.56 -10.46 19.46
CA LYS A 94 -17.91 -10.74 18.07
C LYS A 94 -16.69 -10.74 17.16
N GLU A 95 -15.79 -9.77 17.33
CA GLU A 95 -14.55 -9.67 16.55
C GLU A 95 -13.59 -10.81 16.92
N ARG A 96 -13.54 -11.17 18.22
CA ARG A 96 -12.84 -12.38 18.69
C ARG A 96 -13.38 -13.66 18.08
N GLU A 97 -14.70 -13.80 18.00
CA GLU A 97 -15.33 -14.97 17.38
C GLU A 97 -15.10 -15.01 15.85
N GLU A 98 -15.06 -13.85 15.19
CA GLU A 98 -14.69 -13.75 13.77
C GLU A 98 -13.22 -14.10 13.53
N ILE A 99 -12.30 -13.63 14.38
CA ILE A 99 -10.88 -14.02 14.37
C ILE A 99 -10.75 -15.53 14.63
N LEU A 100 -11.43 -16.09 15.63
CA LEU A 100 -11.38 -17.52 15.95
C LEU A 100 -12.00 -18.41 14.86
N LYS A 101 -13.08 -17.95 14.21
CA LYS A 101 -13.62 -18.62 13.01
C LYS A 101 -12.64 -18.54 11.85
N ARG A 102 -11.99 -17.39 11.66
CA ARG A 102 -11.01 -17.16 10.60
C ARG A 102 -9.77 -18.04 10.76
N TYR A 103 -9.31 -18.25 11.99
CA TYR A 103 -8.21 -19.18 12.34
C TYR A 103 -8.70 -20.54 12.83
N SER A 104 -9.89 -20.98 12.44
CA SER A 104 -10.39 -22.31 12.80
C SER A 104 -9.61 -23.41 12.06
N PRO A 105 -9.33 -24.59 12.67
CA PRO A 105 -8.49 -25.62 12.06
C PRO A 105 -8.91 -26.08 10.65
N MET A 106 -10.18 -25.93 10.28
CA MET A 106 -10.66 -26.25 8.93
C MET A 106 -10.29 -25.21 7.86
N MET A 107 -9.96 -23.96 8.25
CA MET A 107 -9.54 -22.90 7.32
C MET A 107 -8.01 -22.76 7.24
N MET A 108 -7.29 -23.29 8.23
CA MET A 108 -5.82 -23.40 8.23
C MET A 108 -5.28 -24.24 7.05
N PHE A 109 -6.09 -25.12 6.46
CA PHE A 109 -5.69 -25.96 5.32
C PHE A 109 -5.82 -25.26 3.94
N HIS A 110 -6.26 -23.98 3.89
CA HIS A 110 -6.39 -23.24 2.63
C HIS A 110 -5.31 -22.17 2.39
N ASN A 111 -4.44 -21.85 3.36
CA ASN A 111 -3.36 -20.88 3.15
C ASN A 111 -2.14 -21.13 4.06
N ILE A 112 -1.26 -22.05 3.63
CA ILE A 112 -0.02 -22.45 4.35
C ILE A 112 1.05 -21.35 4.39
N SER A 113 0.85 -20.22 3.70
CA SER A 113 1.73 -19.05 3.69
C SER A 113 1.31 -17.93 4.65
N ASP A 114 0.19 -18.06 5.37
CA ASP A 114 -0.26 -17.04 6.33
C ASP A 114 0.48 -17.24 7.67
N VAL A 115 1.59 -16.51 7.85
CA VAL A 115 2.43 -16.63 9.06
C VAL A 115 1.78 -15.99 10.28
N GLY A 116 0.86 -15.04 10.05
CA GLY A 116 0.10 -14.34 11.08
C GLY A 116 -0.27 -12.93 10.66
N PHE A 117 -0.68 -12.10 11.62
CA PHE A 117 -0.96 -10.69 11.40
C PHE A 117 -0.17 -9.81 12.37
N LEU A 118 0.22 -8.63 11.91
CA LEU A 118 0.86 -7.59 12.69
C LEU A 118 -0.16 -6.47 12.95
N GLN A 119 -0.39 -6.14 14.21
CA GLN A 119 -1.19 -4.99 14.59
C GLN A 119 -0.27 -3.85 15.06
N VAL A 120 -0.28 -2.73 14.35
CA VAL A 120 0.53 -1.54 14.62
C VAL A 120 -0.37 -0.43 15.14
N LYS A 121 -0.11 0.07 16.36
CA LYS A 121 -0.85 1.18 16.95
C LYS A 121 -0.03 2.46 16.84
N VAL A 122 -0.44 3.37 15.97
CA VAL A 122 0.16 4.70 15.82
C VAL A 122 -0.62 5.66 16.72
N ILE A 123 -0.04 5.97 17.88
CA ILE A 123 -0.68 6.78 18.92
C ILE A 123 -0.43 8.26 18.64
N ARG A 124 0.84 8.70 18.72
CA ARG A 124 1.24 10.11 18.58
C ARG A 124 2.71 10.25 18.19
N ALA A 125 3.08 11.42 17.69
CA ALA A 125 4.47 11.88 17.60
C ALA A 125 4.66 13.13 18.46
N GLU A 126 5.90 13.39 18.87
CA GLU A 126 6.25 14.53 19.73
C GLU A 126 7.48 15.24 19.17
N ALA A 127 7.53 16.56 19.37
CA ALA A 127 8.66 17.41 18.99
C ALA A 127 9.08 17.29 17.50
N LEU A 128 8.10 17.26 16.60
CA LEU A 128 8.36 17.26 15.16
C LEU A 128 9.06 18.56 14.71
N MET A 129 9.85 18.46 13.64
CA MET A 129 10.45 19.62 13.00
C MET A 129 9.34 20.45 12.36
N ALA A 130 9.44 21.77 12.49
CA ALA A 130 8.51 22.67 11.83
C ALA A 130 8.94 22.90 10.38
N ALA A 131 8.15 22.41 9.42
CA ALA A 131 8.43 22.53 8.00
C ALA A 131 7.70 23.72 7.33
N ASP A 132 6.56 24.19 7.88
CA ASP A 132 5.87 25.38 7.37
C ASP A 132 6.60 26.67 7.77
N VAL A 133 7.64 27.05 7.05
CA VAL A 133 8.31 28.36 7.24
C VAL A 133 7.67 29.41 6.34
N THR A 134 6.36 29.63 6.48
CA THR A 134 5.75 30.83 5.89
C THR A 134 6.16 32.02 6.77
N GLY A 135 6.98 32.92 6.22
CA GLY A 135 7.69 34.01 6.91
C GLY A 135 6.84 35.10 7.58
N LYS A 136 5.70 34.76 8.17
CA LYS A 136 4.83 35.64 8.96
C LYS A 136 4.45 35.09 10.33
N ASP A 137 4.57 33.79 10.58
CA ASP A 137 4.19 33.20 11.87
C ASP A 137 5.43 32.88 12.70
N LEU A 138 5.54 33.48 13.89
CA LEU A 138 6.63 33.27 14.85
C LEU A 138 6.68 31.83 15.40
N PHE A 139 5.69 31.01 15.05
CA PHE A 139 5.59 29.58 15.33
C PHE A 139 5.35 28.87 14.01
N SER A 140 6.43 28.41 13.38
CA SER A 140 6.34 27.45 12.27
C SER A 140 5.67 26.18 12.82
N LYS A 141 4.66 25.69 12.12
CA LYS A 141 3.93 24.48 12.49
C LYS A 141 4.07 23.47 11.36
N SER A 142 3.52 22.29 11.56
CA SER A 142 3.41 21.27 10.53
C SER A 142 2.00 20.71 10.60
N ASP A 143 1.53 20.20 9.47
CA ASP A 143 0.35 19.41 9.24
C ASP A 143 0.75 17.92 9.08
N PRO A 144 1.24 17.23 10.15
CA PRO A 144 1.83 15.91 10.01
C PRO A 144 0.80 14.78 9.81
N PHE A 145 1.18 13.82 8.97
CA PHE A 145 0.55 12.50 8.84
C PHE A 145 1.60 11.40 8.82
N CYS A 146 1.19 10.20 9.20
CA CYS A 146 2.05 9.03 9.30
C CYS A 146 1.68 8.00 8.23
N VAL A 147 2.70 7.50 7.54
CA VAL A 147 2.63 6.43 6.54
C VAL A 147 3.24 5.18 7.18
N VAL A 148 2.48 4.09 7.21
CA VAL A 148 2.90 2.79 7.74
C VAL A 148 2.97 1.80 6.59
N GLU A 149 4.15 1.24 6.38
CA GLU A 149 4.50 0.40 5.25
C GLU A 149 5.03 -0.96 5.73
N LEU A 150 4.47 -2.05 5.22
CA LEU A 150 5.00 -3.39 5.41
C LEU A 150 4.96 -4.12 4.07
N ASN A 151 6.14 -4.45 3.53
CA ASN A 151 6.26 -5.01 2.17
C ASN A 151 5.62 -4.09 1.12
N ASN A 152 4.55 -4.55 0.46
CA ASN A 152 3.79 -3.81 -0.55
C ASN A 152 2.51 -3.16 0.02
N ASP A 153 2.29 -3.28 1.33
CA ASP A 153 1.16 -2.66 2.01
C ASP A 153 1.57 -1.29 2.53
N ARG A 154 0.81 -0.25 2.17
CA ARG A 154 1.05 1.13 2.56
C ARG A 154 -0.24 1.76 3.02
N LEU A 155 -0.31 2.15 4.28
CA LEU A 155 -1.45 2.79 4.90
C LEU A 155 -1.05 4.15 5.45
N LEU A 156 -2.03 5.03 5.62
CA LEU A 156 -1.80 6.39 6.08
C LEU A 156 -2.80 6.78 7.17
N THR A 157 -2.34 7.59 8.12
CA THR A 157 -3.21 8.24 9.10
C THR A 157 -3.91 9.44 8.47
N HIS A 158 -4.86 10.02 9.20
CA HIS A 158 -5.34 11.36 8.91
C HIS A 158 -4.24 12.40 9.19
N THR A 159 -4.33 13.55 8.52
CA THR A 159 -3.48 14.72 8.76
C THR A 159 -3.94 15.48 10.00
N VAL A 160 -3.00 15.82 10.89
CA VAL A 160 -3.28 16.66 12.06
C VAL A 160 -2.74 18.06 11.80
N TYR A 161 -3.63 19.02 11.60
CA TYR A 161 -3.22 20.36 11.20
C TYR A 161 -2.55 21.16 12.32
N LYS A 162 -1.50 21.89 11.97
CA LYS A 162 -0.85 22.94 12.78
C LYS A 162 -0.44 22.44 14.16
N ASN A 163 0.17 21.26 14.21
CA ASN A 163 0.56 20.59 15.44
C ASN A 163 1.89 19.82 15.32
N LEU A 164 2.90 20.24 16.09
CA LEU A 164 4.19 19.54 16.18
C LEU A 164 4.18 18.32 17.12
N ASN A 165 3.05 18.09 17.80
CA ASN A 165 2.81 16.94 18.68
C ASN A 165 1.48 16.28 18.29
N PRO A 166 1.38 15.71 17.08
CA PRO A 166 0.13 15.15 16.58
C PRO A 166 -0.25 13.86 17.31
N GLU A 167 -1.54 13.69 17.57
CA GLU A 167 -2.11 12.43 18.05
C GLU A 167 -3.02 11.85 16.96
N TRP A 168 -2.71 10.65 16.48
CA TRP A 168 -3.49 9.98 15.45
C TRP A 168 -4.42 8.91 16.00
N ASN A 169 -3.96 8.17 17.03
CA ASN A 169 -4.73 7.11 17.68
C ASN A 169 -5.35 6.13 16.66
N LYS A 170 -4.53 5.62 15.74
CA LYS A 170 -4.95 4.66 14.69
C LYS A 170 -4.30 3.30 14.89
N ILE A 171 -5.05 2.26 14.57
CA ILE A 171 -4.61 0.87 14.52
C ILE A 171 -4.56 0.44 13.07
N PHE A 172 -3.44 -0.17 12.69
CA PHE A 172 -3.21 -0.75 11.37
C PHE A 172 -3.00 -2.24 11.53
N THR A 173 -3.68 -3.06 10.74
CA THR A 173 -3.49 -4.51 10.73
C THR A 173 -2.94 -4.95 9.39
N PHE A 174 -1.79 -5.62 9.40
CA PHE A 174 -1.12 -6.15 8.22
C PHE A 174 -1.04 -7.67 8.30
N ASN A 175 -1.11 -8.36 7.16
CA ASN A 175 -0.80 -9.78 7.09
C ASN A 175 0.71 -9.98 6.95
N ILE A 176 1.28 -10.88 7.75
CA ILE A 176 2.70 -11.21 7.71
C ILE A 176 2.90 -12.30 6.66
N LYS A 177 3.48 -11.89 5.51
CA LYS A 177 3.87 -12.81 4.43
C LYS A 177 5.28 -13.37 4.62
N ASP A 178 6.15 -12.59 5.23
CA ASP A 178 7.54 -12.96 5.54
C ASP A 178 7.92 -12.39 6.92
N ILE A 179 8.49 -13.23 7.78
CA ILE A 179 8.96 -12.84 9.11
C ILE A 179 10.23 -11.99 9.04
N HIS A 180 10.96 -12.04 7.92
CA HIS A 180 12.15 -11.21 7.68
C HIS A 180 11.80 -9.81 7.18
N SER A 181 10.51 -9.50 6.97
CA SER A 181 10.05 -8.17 6.58
C SER A 181 10.41 -7.10 7.61
N VAL A 182 10.42 -5.85 7.15
CA VAL A 182 10.66 -4.67 7.98
C VAL A 182 9.44 -3.77 7.89
N LEU A 183 8.86 -3.43 9.04
CA LEU A 183 7.82 -2.42 9.15
C LEU A 183 8.47 -1.04 9.09
N GLU A 184 8.08 -0.23 8.12
CA GLU A 184 8.55 1.14 7.97
C GLU A 184 7.43 2.10 8.38
N VAL A 185 7.77 3.07 9.23
CA VAL A 185 6.85 4.11 9.67
C VAL A 185 7.50 5.45 9.36
N THR A 186 6.87 6.21 8.46
CA THR A 186 7.38 7.50 7.97
C THR A 186 6.39 8.62 8.28
N VAL A 187 6.87 9.71 8.88
CA VAL A 187 6.07 10.91 9.14
C VAL A 187 6.39 11.95 8.07
N TYR A 188 5.33 12.51 7.49
CA TYR A 188 5.39 13.57 6.49
C TYR A 188 4.58 14.78 6.94
N ASP A 189 4.91 15.95 6.40
CA ASP A 189 4.16 17.20 6.52
C ASP A 189 3.29 17.42 5.28
N GLU A 190 1.98 17.61 5.44
CA GLU A 190 1.07 17.81 4.30
C GLU A 190 1.01 19.29 3.88
N ASP A 191 1.71 19.63 2.80
CA ASP A 191 1.60 20.93 2.15
C ASP A 191 0.46 20.98 1.12
N ARG A 192 -0.41 22.00 1.22
CA ARG A 192 -1.54 22.18 0.27
C ARG A 192 -1.12 22.44 -1.18
N ASP A 193 0.08 22.98 -1.39
CA ASP A 193 0.56 23.44 -2.69
C ASP A 193 1.85 22.74 -3.14
N ARG A 194 2.36 21.75 -2.37
CA ARG A 194 3.63 21.07 -2.64
C ARG A 194 3.55 19.58 -2.33
N SER A 195 4.58 18.83 -2.77
CA SER A 195 4.78 17.45 -2.31
C SER A 195 5.05 17.46 -0.81
N ALA A 196 4.45 16.52 -0.09
CA ALA A 196 4.61 16.41 1.36
C ALA A 196 6.09 16.34 1.78
N ASP A 197 6.47 17.15 2.77
CA ASP A 197 7.84 17.23 3.27
C ASP A 197 8.14 16.09 4.24
N PHE A 198 9.33 15.51 4.14
CA PHE A 198 9.75 14.42 5.01
C PHE A 198 10.12 14.93 6.41
N LEU A 199 9.47 14.39 7.46
CA LEU A 199 9.74 14.77 8.85
C LEU A 199 10.56 13.71 9.61
N GLY A 200 10.44 12.44 9.26
CA GLY A 200 11.23 11.36 9.88
C GLY A 200 10.77 9.97 9.50
N LYS A 201 11.62 8.96 9.72
CA LYS A 201 11.35 7.55 9.44
C LYS A 201 11.96 6.64 10.49
N VAL A 202 11.23 5.59 10.85
CA VAL A 202 11.73 4.45 11.63
C VAL A 202 11.46 3.15 10.88
N ALA A 203 12.39 2.21 10.98
CA ALA A 203 12.31 0.89 10.36
C ALA A 203 12.46 -0.17 11.47
N ILE A 204 11.49 -1.07 11.59
CA ILE A 204 11.37 -2.05 12.66
C ILE A 204 11.34 -3.45 12.02
N PRO A 205 12.44 -4.22 12.08
CA PRO A 205 12.46 -5.60 11.60
C PRO A 205 11.46 -6.45 12.41
N LEU A 206 10.63 -7.27 11.75
CA LEU A 206 9.61 -8.05 12.46
C LEU A 206 10.23 -9.06 13.44
N LEU A 207 11.43 -9.57 13.17
CA LEU A 207 12.18 -10.45 14.08
C LEU A 207 12.70 -9.76 15.36
N SER A 208 12.66 -8.42 15.42
CA SER A 208 13.12 -7.68 16.61
C SER A 208 12.02 -7.46 17.66
N VAL A 209 10.79 -7.87 17.34
CA VAL A 209 9.58 -7.68 18.16
C VAL A 209 9.29 -8.94 18.97
#